data_AF-A0A1W2F3I0-F1
#
_entry.id   AF-A0A1W2F3I0-F1
#
_cell.length_a   1.000
_cell.length_b   1.000
_cell.length_c   1.000
_cell.angle_alpha   90.00
_cell.angle_beta   90.00
_cell.angle_gamma   90.00
#
_symmetry.space_group_name_H-M   'P 1'
#
loop_
_entity.id
_entity.type
_entity.pdbx_description
1 polymer ?
#
loop_
_entity_poly.entity_id
_entity_poly.type
_entity_poly.pdbx_seq_one_letter_code
_entity_poly.pdbx_strand_id
1 'polypeptide(L)' 'MISTIYPQINEKFFFMDKEIIILNVYKIFQLAQVRYVCSQTKFMVDINVLSRSPNKIKSISIKILGEV' A
#
# COMPACT_ATOMS: atom_id res chain seq x y z
N MET A 1 1.88 17.42 -16.56
CA MET A 1 2.69 16.21 -16.29
C MET A 1 2.68 16.00 -14.78
N ILE A 2 1.90 15.05 -14.27
CA ILE A 2 1.87 14.78 -12.82
C ILE A 2 3.11 13.93 -12.55
N SER A 3 4.10 14.48 -11.85
CA SER A 3 5.23 13.70 -11.37
C SER A 3 4.70 12.72 -10.33
N THR A 4 4.57 11.45 -10.71
CA THR A 4 4.21 10.39 -9.76
C THR A 4 5.43 10.15 -8.88
N ILE A 5 5.45 10.79 -7.71
CA ILE A 5 6.48 10.55 -6.70
C ILE A 5 6.26 9.12 -6.18
N TYR A 6 7.11 8.20 -6.61
CA TYR A 6 7.06 6.82 -6.13
C TYR A 6 7.46 6.75 -4.65
N PRO A 7 6.82 5.89 -3.85
CA PRO A 7 7.26 5.61 -2.49
C PRO A 7 8.73 5.18 -2.44
N GLN A 8 9.41 5.51 -1.35
CA GLN A 8 10.78 5.08 -1.11
C GLN A 8 10.84 3.92 -0.11
N ILE A 9 11.89 3.10 -0.18
CA ILE A 9 12.12 2.03 0.79
C ILE A 9 12.26 2.64 2.19
N ASN A 10 11.70 1.96 3.20
CA ASN A 10 11.59 2.41 4.60
C ASN A 10 10.66 3.60 4.85
N GLU A 11 10.04 4.14 3.80
CA GLU A 11 9.01 5.16 3.97
C GLU A 11 7.74 4.56 4.60
N LYS A 12 7.02 5.39 5.37
CA LYS A 12 5.77 5.01 6.02
C LYS A 12 4.57 5.58 5.29
N PHE A 13 3.55 4.74 5.16
CA PHE A 13 2.26 5.07 4.58
C PHE A 13 1.15 4.39 5.37
N PHE A 14 -0.08 4.68 4.99
CA PHE A 14 -1.26 3.94 5.41
C PHE A 14 -1.77 3.11 4.23
N PHE A 15 -2.11 1.85 4.53
CA PHE A 15 -2.99 1.04 3.70
C PHE A 15 -4.30 0.89 4.49
N MET A 16 -5.40 1.43 3.96
CA MET A 16 -6.63 1.65 4.72
C MET A 16 -6.36 2.53 5.96
N ASP A 17 -6.63 2.00 7.14
CA ASP A 17 -6.42 2.61 8.45
C ASP A 17 -5.17 2.09 9.17
N LYS A 18 -4.36 1.25 8.51
CA LYS A 18 -3.20 0.60 9.11
C LYS A 18 -1.90 1.17 8.55
N GLU A 19 -1.00 1.54 9.46
CA GLU A 19 0.34 2.01 9.11
C GLU A 19 1.20 0.86 8.58
N ILE A 20 1.92 1.12 7.49
CA ILE A 20 2.80 0.19 6.80
C ILE A 20 4.16 0.82 6.53
N ILE A 21 5.15 -0.04 6.25
CA ILE A 21 6.49 0.34 5.81
C ILE A 21 6.72 -0.25 4.41
N ILE A 22 7.28 0.56 3.51
CA ILE A 22 7.71 0.12 2.18
C ILE A 22 8.97 -0.73 2.30
N LEU A 23 8.92 -1.95 1.78
CA LEU A 23 10.06 -2.88 1.71
C LEU A 23 10.70 -2.87 0.33
N ASN A 24 9.89 -2.78 -0.73
CA ASN A 24 10.37 -2.71 -2.10
C ASN A 24 9.32 -2.05 -3.02
N VAL A 25 9.76 -1.49 -4.15
CA VAL A 25 8.89 -0.82 -5.14
C VAL A 25 9.16 -1.36 -6.54
N TYR A 26 8.12 -1.90 -7.15
CA TYR A 26 8.13 -2.46 -8.49
C TYR A 26 7.45 -1.49 -9.45
N LYS A 27 8.21 -0.47 -9.88
CA LYS A 27 7.71 0.67 -10.67
C LYS A 27 6.99 0.26 -11.96
N ILE A 28 7.46 -0.78 -12.64
CA ILE A 28 6.87 -1.29 -13.90
C ILE A 28 5.42 -1.73 -13.69
N PHE A 29 5.12 -2.34 -12.54
CA PHE A 29 3.80 -2.89 -12.22
C PHE A 29 2.95 -1.97 -11.34
N GLN A 30 3.46 -0.79 -10.95
CA GLN A 30 2.82 0.09 -9.96
C GLN A 30 2.53 -0.62 -8.62
N LEU A 31 3.39 -1.55 -8.22
CA LEU A 31 3.22 -2.32 -6.98
C LEU A 31 4.30 -1.96 -5.95
N ALA A 32 3.94 -2.04 -4.68
CA ALA A 32 4.88 -2.00 -3.56
C ALA A 32 4.74 -3.27 -2.71
N GLN A 33 5.88 -3.82 -2.30
CA GLN A 33 5.90 -4.80 -1.22
C GLN A 33 5.96 -4.04 0.10
N VAL A 34 5.06 -4.38 1.01
CA VAL A 34 4.87 -3.66 2.27
C VAL A 34 4.70 -4.64 3.43
N ARG A 35 4.83 -4.13 4.65
CA ARG A 35 4.40 -4.82 5.87
C ARG A 35 3.72 -3.84 6.81
N TYR A 36 2.84 -4.32 7.67
CA TYR A 36 2.35 -3.49 8.77
C TYR A 36 3.48 -3.16 9.75
N VAL A 37 3.41 -2.01 10.41
CA VAL A 37 4.43 -1.62 11.41
C VAL A 37 4.51 -2.65 12.54
N CYS A 38 3.35 -3.10 13.04
CA CYS A 38 3.23 -4.04 14.16
C CYS A 38 3.25 -5.53 13.75
N SER A 39 3.55 -5.86 12.50
CA SER A 39 3.61 -7.24 12.02
C SER A 39 4.80 -7.48 11.09
N GLN A 40 5.27 -8.72 11.05
CA GLN A 40 6.26 -9.17 10.07
C GLN A 40 5.60 -9.66 8.76
N THR A 41 4.28 -9.76 8.71
CA THR A 41 3.55 -10.19 7.50
C THR A 41 3.80 -9.21 6.35
N LYS A 42 4.31 -9.74 5.24
CA LYS A 42 4.58 -9.00 4.01
C LYS A 42 3.48 -9.27 2.98
N PHE A 43 3.09 -8.26 2.24
CA PHE A 43 2.10 -8.38 1.16
C PHE A 43 2.37 -7.33 0.07
N MET A 44 1.69 -7.49 -1.06
CA MET A 44 1.80 -6.59 -2.21
C MET A 44 0.56 -5.70 -2.29
N VAL A 45 0.75 -4.43 -2.63
CA VAL A 45 -0.34 -3.47 -2.85
C VAL A 45 -0.06 -2.61 -4.08
N ASP A 46 -1.13 -2.14 -4.71
CA ASP A 46 -1.05 -1.06 -5.70
C ASP A 46 -0.54 0.23 -5.03
N ILE A 47 0.37 0.94 -5.67
CA ILE A 47 0.95 2.17 -5.10
C ILE A 47 -0.13 3.25 -4.89
N ASN A 48 -1.19 3.26 -5.71
CA ASN A 48 -2.25 4.26 -5.65
C ASN A 48 -3.19 4.09 -4.45
N VAL A 49 -3.20 2.91 -3.81
CA VAL A 49 -3.99 2.69 -2.58
C VAL A 49 -3.26 3.18 -1.33
N LEU A 50 -1.99 3.59 -1.45
CA LEU A 50 -1.22 4.16 -0.36
C LEU A 50 -1.60 5.61 -0.09
N SER A 51 -1.69 5.97 1.19
CA SER A 51 -2.00 7.32 1.61
C SER A 51 -1.09 7.80 2.74
N ARG A 52 -0.89 9.12 2.83
CA ARG A 52 -0.12 9.75 3.92
C ARG A 52 -0.87 9.78 5.25
N SER A 53 -2.18 9.55 5.21
CA SER A 53 -3.09 9.50 6.36
C SER A 53 -4.03 8.30 6.23
N PRO A 54 -4.63 7.81 7.33
CA PRO A 54 -5.65 6.77 7.29
C PRO A 54 -6.77 7.10 6.28
N ASN A 55 -7.02 6.21 5.32
CA ASN A 55 -8.07 6.39 4.33
C ASN A 55 -8.66 5.05 3.88
N LYS A 56 -9.91 4.77 4.27
CA LYS A 56 -10.63 3.54 3.91
C LYS A 56 -11.32 3.58 2.55
N ILE A 57 -11.40 4.76 1.90
CA ILE A 57 -12.15 4.96 0.66
C ILE A 57 -11.34 4.49 -0.56
N LYS A 58 -10.01 4.57 -0.49
CA LYS A 58 -9.10 4.32 -1.63
C LYS A 58 -8.81 2.85 -1.90
N SER A 59 -9.36 1.92 -1.13
CA SER A 59 -8.97 0.52 -1.15
C SER A 59 -10.20 -0.37 -1.11
N ILE A 60 -10.34 -1.23 -2.11
CA ILE A 60 -11.34 -2.30 -2.10
C ILE A 60 -10.65 -3.61 -1.72
N SER A 61 -11.10 -4.25 -0.65
CA SER A 61 -10.65 -5.60 -0.33
C SER A 61 -11.33 -6.57 -1.29
N ILE A 62 -10.57 -7.43 -1.97
CA ILE A 62 -11.16 -8.50 -2.81
C ILE A 62 -12.06 -9.42 -1.96
N LYS A 63 -11.80 -9.56 -0.66
CA LYS A 63 -12.67 -10.30 0.25
C LYS A 63 -14.10 -9.73 0.30
N ILE A 64 -14.25 -8.41 0.10
CA ILE A 64 -15.57 -7.74 0.05
C ILE A 64 -16.30 -8.04 -1.27
N LEU A 65 -15.58 -8.37 -2.33
CA LEU A 65 -16.13 -8.60 -3.67
C LEU A 65 -16.45 -10.08 -3.98
N GLY A 66 -16.20 -10.99 -3.04
CA GLY A 66 -16.47 -12.41 -3.23
C GLY A 66 -16.07 -13.23 -2.00
N GLU A 67 -16.94 -13.23 -0.98
CA GLU A 67 -17.15 -14.45 -0.22
C GLU A 67 -18.02 -15.36 -1.09
N VAL A 68 -17.44 -16.45 -1.59
CA VAL A 68 -18.16 -17.63 -2.09
C VAL A 68 -18.00 -18.71 -1.04
#